data_AF-A0A919I1D5-F1
#
_entry.id   AF-A0A919I1D5-F1
#
_cell.length_a   1.000
_cell.length_b   1.000
_cell.length_c   1.000
_cell.angle_alpha   90.00
_cell.angle_beta   90.00
_cell.angle_gamma   90.00
#
_symmetry.space_group_name_H-M   'P 1'
#
loop_
_entity.id
_entity.type
_entity.pdbx_description
1 polymer ?
#
loop_
_entity_poly.entity_id
_entity_poly.type
_entity_poly.pdbx_seq_one_letter_code
_entity_poly.pdbx_strand_id
1 'polypeptide(L)'
;MNRFVIADSTVCIGCRTCEAACSETHRQHGLQAMPRLQVMRNEKESAPQMCHHCEDAPCATVCPVNAIQRVDGAVQLNESLCVSCKLCGIACPFGAIEFSGSRPLDIPANANTRLAPRAAGAGARQLAARLGTGRARYCREMRPLPLR
;
A
#
# COMPACT_ATOMS: atom_id res chain seq x y z
N MET A 1 4.46 24.20 -2.27
CA MET A 1 3.01 24.39 -2.40
C MET A 1 2.29 23.09 -2.08
N ASN A 2 1.31 23.10 -1.19
CA ASN A 2 0.43 21.95 -0.97
C ASN A 2 -0.56 21.84 -2.15
N ARG A 3 -0.79 20.62 -2.66
CA ARG A 3 -1.78 20.34 -3.70
C ARG A 3 -2.97 19.66 -3.06
N PHE A 4 -4.16 20.21 -3.25
CA PHE A 4 -5.40 19.65 -2.74
C PHE A 4 -6.33 19.31 -3.88
N VAL A 5 -7.02 18.19 -3.74
CA VAL A 5 -8.15 17.79 -4.59
C VAL A 5 -9.36 17.74 -3.67
N ILE A 6 -10.42 18.47 -4.02
CA ILE A 6 -11.65 18.54 -3.23
C ILE A 6 -12.78 17.99 -4.10
N ALA A 7 -13.56 17.07 -3.53
CA ALA A 7 -14.75 16.56 -4.16
C ALA A 7 -15.96 17.37 -3.71
N ASP A 8 -16.74 17.86 -4.67
CA ASP A 8 -18.02 18.52 -4.42
C ASP A 8 -19.14 17.47 -4.47
N SER A 9 -19.79 17.24 -3.32
CA SER A 9 -20.88 16.26 -3.19
C SER A 9 -22.17 16.73 -3.84
N THR A 10 -22.35 18.04 -4.08
CA THR A 10 -23.57 18.59 -4.66
C THR A 10 -23.72 18.28 -6.15
N VAL A 11 -22.60 18.08 -6.84
CA VAL A 11 -22.54 17.74 -8.27
C VAL A 11 -22.23 16.27 -8.52
N CYS A 12 -21.79 15.53 -7.51
CA CYS A 12 -21.46 14.13 -7.66
C CYS A 12 -22.74 13.29 -7.79
N ILE A 13 -22.89 12.64 -8.94
CA ILE A 13 -24.01 11.73 -9.24
C ILE A 13 -23.69 10.26 -8.96
N GLY A 14 -22.50 9.98 -8.42
CA GLY A 14 -22.08 8.63 -8.08
C GLY A 14 -21.83 7.70 -9.28
N CYS A 15 -21.44 8.24 -10.43
CA CYS A 15 -21.22 7.48 -11.68
C CYS A 15 -20.00 6.54 -11.68
N ARG A 16 -19.11 6.66 -10.69
CA ARG A 16 -17.88 5.85 -10.53
C ARG A 16 -16.86 5.96 -11.67
N THR A 17 -16.99 6.94 -12.56
CA THR A 17 -16.00 7.19 -13.62
C THR A 17 -14.62 7.50 -13.03
N CYS A 18 -14.56 8.17 -11.88
CA CYS A 18 -13.31 8.44 -11.16
C CYS A 18 -12.60 7.17 -10.67
N GLU A 19 -13.34 6.13 -10.26
CA GLU A 19 -12.77 4.83 -9.89
C GLU A 19 -12.17 4.14 -11.11
N ALA A 20 -12.92 4.09 -12.22
CA ALA A 20 -12.46 3.48 -13.47
C ALA A 20 -11.22 4.18 -14.03
N ALA A 21 -11.21 5.52 -14.05
CA ALA A 21 -10.05 6.30 -14.47
C ALA A 21 -8.85 6.04 -13.56
N CYS A 22 -9.04 6.01 -12.24
CA CYS A 22 -7.98 5.70 -11.29
C CYS A 22 -7.38 4.31 -11.56
N SER A 23 -8.22 3.29 -11.69
CA SER A 23 -7.81 1.92 -12.02
C SER A 23 -6.99 1.84 -13.31
N GLU A 24 -7.48 2.48 -14.38
CA GLU A 24 -6.84 2.44 -15.70
C GLU A 24 -5.49 3.17 -15.71
N THR A 25 -5.42 4.38 -15.17
CA THR A 25 -4.15 5.13 -15.11
C THR A 25 -3.07 4.35 -14.36
N HIS A 26 -3.41 3.74 -13.22
CA HIS A 26 -2.43 2.97 -12.44
C HIS A 26 -2.00 1.69 -13.16
N ARG A 27 -2.94 1.00 -13.83
CA ARG A 27 -2.64 -0.16 -14.66
C ARG A 27 -1.65 0.18 -15.79
N GLN A 28 -1.82 1.33 -16.45
CA GLN A 28 -0.92 1.80 -17.51
C GLN A 28 0.51 2.07 -17.01
N HIS A 29 0.66 2.43 -15.74
CA HIS A 29 1.96 2.60 -15.09
C HIS A 29 2.51 1.30 -14.46
N GLY A 30 1.92 0.15 -14.75
CA GLY A 30 2.35 -1.15 -14.20
C GLY A 30 2.06 -1.31 -12.71
N LEU A 31 1.20 -0.47 -12.13
CA LEU A 31 0.78 -0.53 -10.73
C LEU A 31 -0.49 -1.38 -10.60
N GLN A 32 -0.89 -1.69 -9.36
CA GLN A 32 -2.12 -2.43 -9.09
C GLN A 32 -3.33 -1.73 -9.73
N ALA A 33 -4.17 -2.52 -10.38
CA ALA A 33 -5.36 -2.05 -11.08
C ALA A 33 -6.54 -1.71 -10.15
N MET A 34 -6.39 -1.83 -8.83
CA MET A 34 -7.44 -1.44 -7.88
C MET A 34 -7.49 0.09 -7.78
N PRO A 35 -8.69 0.69 -7.82
CA PRO A 35 -8.82 2.13 -7.64
C PRO A 35 -8.36 2.54 -6.24
N ARG A 36 -7.69 3.69 -6.14
CA ARG A 36 -7.20 4.27 -4.87
C ARG A 36 -8.20 5.22 -4.21
N LEU A 37 -9.43 5.26 -4.72
CA LEU A 37 -10.57 6.02 -4.22
C LEU A 37 -11.83 5.19 -4.40
N GLN A 38 -12.84 5.45 -3.58
CA GLN A 38 -14.13 4.77 -3.65
C GLN A 38 -15.26 5.77 -3.52
N VAL A 39 -16.26 5.70 -4.41
CA VAL A 39 -17.48 6.49 -4.33
C VAL A 39 -18.36 5.95 -3.22
N MET A 40 -18.54 6.79 -2.20
CA MET A 40 -19.49 6.58 -1.12
C MET A 40 -20.82 7.23 -1.52
N ARG A 41 -21.92 6.54 -1.22
CA ARG A 41 -23.28 7.00 -1.48
C ARG A 41 -24.12 6.79 -0.24
N ASN A 42 -24.87 7.81 0.14
CA ASN A 42 -25.98 7.69 1.07
C ASN A 42 -27.29 8.00 0.33
N GLU A 43 -28.40 8.15 1.05
CA GLU A 43 -29.72 8.39 0.45
C GLU A 43 -29.82 9.74 -0.29
N LYS A 44 -29.02 10.74 0.10
CA LYS A 44 -29.15 12.14 -0.34
C LYS A 44 -27.95 12.66 -1.13
N GLU A 45 -26.78 12.05 -0.94
CA GLU A 45 -25.50 12.56 -1.40
C GLU A 45 -24.60 11.43 -1.87
N SER A 46 -23.68 11.77 -2.76
CA SER A 46 -22.55 10.91 -3.09
C SER A 46 -21.27 11.71 -3.17
N ALA A 47 -20.15 11.07 -2.85
CA ALA A 47 -18.83 11.67 -3.00
C ALA A 47 -17.76 10.57 -3.04
N PRO A 48 -16.67 10.77 -3.80
CA PRO A 48 -15.49 9.92 -3.70
C PRO A 48 -14.77 10.14 -2.37
N GLN A 49 -14.59 9.07 -1.61
CA GLN A 49 -13.62 8.98 -0.52
C GLN A 49 -12.24 8.70 -1.12
N MET A 50 -11.29 9.61 -0.91
CA MET A 50 -9.96 9.59 -1.53
C MET A 50 -8.88 10.08 -0.57
N CYS A 51 -7.62 9.83 -0.90
CA CYS A 51 -6.49 10.33 -0.12
C CYS A 51 -6.40 11.85 -0.21
N HIS A 52 -6.29 12.53 0.93
CA HIS A 52 -6.15 13.98 1.00
C HIS A 52 -4.69 14.47 0.94
N HIS A 53 -3.72 13.54 0.87
CA HIS A 53 -2.29 13.84 0.95
C HIS A 53 -1.93 14.79 2.11
N CYS A 54 -2.43 14.47 3.31
CA CYS A 54 -2.30 15.28 4.51
C CYS A 54 -0.84 15.69 4.75
N GLU A 55 -0.63 16.91 5.23
CA GLU A 55 0.71 17.46 5.49
C GLU A 55 1.46 16.65 6.57
N ASP A 56 0.76 16.35 7.66
CA ASP A 56 1.25 15.61 8.82
C ASP A 56 1.17 14.09 8.64
N ALA A 57 0.42 13.62 7.63
CA ALA A 57 0.30 12.23 7.19
C ALA A 57 0.37 11.18 8.34
N PRO A 58 -0.64 11.07 9.22
CA PRO A 58 -0.60 10.14 10.37
C PRO A 58 -0.40 8.69 9.93
N CYS A 59 -0.84 8.32 8.72
CA CYS A 59 -0.60 7.03 8.11
C CYS A 59 0.89 6.71 7.85
N ALA A 60 1.72 7.73 7.59
CA ALA A 60 3.17 7.59 7.47
C ALA A 60 3.82 7.37 8.84
N THR A 61 3.41 8.15 9.85
CA THR A 61 3.94 8.08 11.22
C THR A 61 3.77 6.70 11.87
N VAL A 62 2.65 6.02 11.59
CA VAL A 62 2.37 4.69 12.16
C VAL A 62 3.00 3.54 11.36
N CYS A 63 3.65 3.80 10.22
CA CYS A 63 4.19 2.75 9.37
C CYS A 63 5.52 2.20 9.95
N PRO A 64 5.58 0.96 10.45
CA PRO A 64 6.78 0.44 11.13
C PRO A 64 7.98 0.21 10.19
N VAL A 65 7.71 0.15 8.89
CA VAL A 65 8.70 -0.15 7.83
C VAL A 65 8.93 1.05 6.90
N ASN A 66 8.39 2.23 7.24
CA ASN A 66 8.51 3.46 6.45
C ASN A 66 8.11 3.29 4.96
N ALA A 67 7.11 2.43 4.70
CA ALA A 67 6.58 2.21 3.36
C ALA A 67 5.76 3.40 2.84
N ILE A 68 5.26 4.27 3.72
CA ILE A 68 4.50 5.46 3.34
C ILE A 68 5.36 6.69 3.64
N GLN A 69 5.57 7.53 2.63
CA GLN A 69 6.39 8.74 2.74
C GLN A 69 5.74 9.90 1.98
N ARG A 70 6.05 11.13 2.38
CA ARG A 70 5.63 12.33 1.66
C ARG A 70 6.74 12.74 0.69
N VAL A 71 6.44 12.65 -0.60
CA VAL A 71 7.38 12.91 -1.71
C VAL A 71 6.68 13.85 -2.68
N ASP A 72 7.34 14.96 -3.04
CA ASP A 72 6.84 15.98 -3.98
C ASP A 72 5.45 16.54 -3.61
N GLY A 73 5.18 16.69 -2.32
CA GLY A 73 3.91 17.21 -1.80
C GLY A 73 2.76 16.19 -1.83
N ALA A 74 3.03 14.92 -2.16
CA ALA A 74 2.06 13.83 -2.12
C ALA A 74 2.49 12.75 -1.13
N VAL A 75 1.52 12.20 -0.40
CA VAL A 75 1.70 10.96 0.38
C VAL A 75 1.70 9.77 -0.58
N GLN A 76 2.81 9.04 -0.64
CA GLN A 76 3.04 7.91 -1.54
C GLN A 76 3.31 6.63 -0.75
N LEU A 77 2.77 5.51 -1.23
CA LEU A 77 3.02 4.18 -0.70
C LEU A 77 4.03 3.47 -1.60
N ASN A 78 5.10 2.96 -1.02
CA ASN A 78 5.99 1.99 -1.64
C ASN A 78 5.46 0.58 -1.33
N GLU A 79 4.78 -0.03 -2.30
CA GLU A 79 4.18 -1.35 -2.15
C GLU A 79 5.21 -2.45 -1.86
N SER A 80 6.46 -2.31 -2.29
CA SER A 80 7.52 -3.31 -2.07
C SER A 80 8.01 -3.40 -0.62
N LEU A 81 7.84 -2.32 0.16
CA LEU A 81 8.18 -2.28 1.58
C LEU A 81 6.99 -2.62 2.47
N CYS A 82 5.77 -2.63 1.93
CA CYS A 82 4.56 -2.82 2.71
C CYS A 82 4.45 -4.25 3.24
N VAL A 83 4.36 -4.40 4.57
CA VAL A 83 4.18 -5.70 5.25
C VAL A 83 2.73 -6.01 5.62
N SER A 84 1.77 -5.26 5.07
CA SER A 84 0.33 -5.49 5.27
C SER A 84 -0.12 -5.49 6.75
N CYS A 85 0.50 -4.65 7.58
CA CYS A 85 0.17 -4.52 9.01
C CYS A 85 -1.14 -3.77 9.30
N LYS A 86 -1.71 -3.09 8.29
CA LYS A 86 -3.01 -2.36 8.34
C LYS A 86 -3.09 -1.15 9.28
N LEU A 87 -2.02 -0.83 10.01
CA LEU A 87 -1.97 0.33 10.92
C LEU A 87 -2.29 1.65 10.21
N CYS A 88 -1.80 1.82 8.98
CA CYS A 88 -2.05 3.02 8.19
C CYS A 88 -3.54 3.27 7.91
N GLY A 89 -4.33 2.22 7.67
CA GLY A 89 -5.77 2.35 7.46
C GLY A 89 -6.52 2.73 8.74
N ILE A 90 -6.09 2.21 9.89
CA ILE A 90 -6.63 2.60 11.20
C ILE A 90 -6.29 4.07 11.51
N ALA A 91 -5.08 4.51 11.17
CA ALA A 91 -4.62 5.87 11.43
C ALA A 91 -5.16 6.91 10.44
N CYS A 92 -5.81 6.49 9.34
CA CYS A 92 -6.33 7.42 8.35
C CYS A 92 -7.66 8.02 8.83
N PRO A 93 -7.73 9.33 9.14
CA PRO A 93 -8.97 9.94 9.64
C PRO A 93 -10.07 10.01 8.57
N PHE A 94 -9.70 9.92 7.29
CA PHE A 94 -10.62 9.99 6.15
C PHE A 94 -11.04 8.61 5.62
N GLY A 95 -10.53 7.52 6.21
CA GLY A 95 -10.80 6.17 5.71
C GLY A 95 -10.31 5.91 4.28
N ALA A 96 -9.36 6.69 3.77
CA ALA A 96 -8.94 6.67 2.37
C ALA A 96 -8.06 5.46 1.97
N ILE A 97 -7.69 4.61 2.93
CA ILE A 97 -6.78 3.48 2.72
C ILE A 97 -7.57 2.18 2.81
N GLU A 98 -7.57 1.42 1.71
CA GLU A 98 -8.24 0.13 1.59
C GLU A 98 -7.21 -1.01 1.68
N PHE A 99 -7.58 -2.13 2.31
CA PHE A 99 -6.66 -3.22 2.65
C PHE A 99 -6.53 -4.32 1.60
N SER A 100 -7.34 -4.27 0.55
CA SER A 100 -7.24 -5.12 -0.65
C SER A 100 -6.14 -4.62 -1.60
N GLY A 101 -5.56 -3.44 -1.33
CA GLY A 101 -4.44 -2.86 -2.06
C GLY A 101 -3.09 -3.45 -1.65
N SER A 102 -2.32 -3.84 -2.67
CA SER A 102 -0.93 -4.31 -2.63
C SER A 102 -0.70 -5.74 -2.14
N ARG A 103 -1.08 -6.71 -2.97
CA ARG A 103 -0.19 -7.87 -3.17
C ARG A 103 1.06 -7.30 -3.86
N PRO A 104 2.29 -7.55 -3.36
CA PRO A 104 3.48 -7.27 -4.16
C PRO A 104 3.30 -7.94 -5.53
N LEU A 105 3.60 -7.24 -6.62
CA LEU A 105 3.37 -7.73 -7.99
C LEU A 105 4.09 -9.07 -8.25
N ASP A 106 5.14 -9.31 -7.49
CA ASP A 106 6.03 -10.47 -7.47
C ASP A 106 5.57 -11.60 -6.53
N ILE A 107 4.50 -11.42 -5.75
CA ILE A 107 3.91 -12.48 -4.93
C ILE A 107 2.70 -13.09 -5.66
N PRO A 108 2.73 -14.38 -6.02
CA PRO A 108 1.63 -15.01 -6.72
C PRO A 108 0.37 -15.03 -5.86
N ALA A 109 -0.80 -14.90 -6.49
CA ALA A 109 -2.09 -14.78 -5.82
C ALA A 109 -2.45 -15.95 -4.88
N ASN A 110 -1.74 -17.08 -4.97
CA ASN A 110 -1.87 -18.28 -4.14
C ASN A 110 -0.85 -18.35 -2.97
N ALA A 111 -0.09 -17.30 -2.69
CA ALA A 111 0.89 -17.33 -1.58
C ALA A 111 0.25 -17.44 -0.18
N ASN A 112 -1.06 -17.15 -0.05
CA ASN A 112 -1.81 -17.27 1.21
C ASN A 112 -2.67 -18.54 1.31
N THR A 113 -2.35 -19.62 0.57
CA THR A 113 -2.88 -20.96 0.89
C THR A 113 -1.99 -21.69 1.88
N ARG A 114 -2.57 -22.58 2.71
CA ARG A 114 -1.82 -23.49 3.61
C ARG A 114 -0.76 -24.34 2.87
N LEU A 115 -0.91 -24.48 1.56
CA LEU A 115 0.15 -24.88 0.66
C LEU A 115 0.78 -23.63 0.05
N ALA A 116 1.82 -23.09 0.69
CA ALA A 116 2.75 -22.24 -0.03
C ALA A 116 3.36 -23.13 -1.14
N PRO A 117 3.24 -22.77 -2.42
CA PRO A 117 3.94 -23.51 -3.46
C PRO A 117 5.43 -23.53 -3.11
N ARG A 118 6.08 -24.69 -3.25
CA ARG A 118 7.54 -24.78 -3.11
C ARG A 118 8.15 -23.67 -3.93
N ALA A 119 8.95 -22.81 -3.29
CA ALA A 119 9.68 -21.75 -3.98
C ALA A 119 10.22 -22.36 -5.28
N ALA A 120 9.70 -21.89 -6.42
CA ALA A 120 10.24 -22.29 -7.71
C ALA A 120 11.72 -21.97 -7.62
N GLY A 121 12.56 -23.01 -7.70
CA GLY A 121 13.98 -22.89 -7.43
C GLY A 121 14.52 -21.72 -8.22
N ALA A 122 14.75 -20.59 -7.54
CA ALA A 122 15.58 -19.54 -8.07
C ALA A 122 16.90 -20.25 -8.33
N GLY A 123 17.21 -20.48 -9.62
CA GLY A 123 18.46 -21.09 -10.02
C GLY A 123 19.56 -20.41 -9.22
N ALA A 124 20.26 -21.18 -8.41
CA ALA A 124 21.28 -20.71 -7.48
C ALA A 124 22.54 -20.19 -8.20
N ARG A 125 22.39 -19.51 -9.34
CA ARG A 125 23.48 -19.14 -10.25
C ARG A 125 23.66 -17.66 -10.54
N GLN A 126 22.81 -16.75 -10.06
CA GLN A 126 23.04 -15.30 -10.25
C GLN A 126 23.21 -14.46 -8.98
N LEU A 127 23.03 -15.00 -7.76
CA LEU A 127 23.17 -14.20 -6.53
C LEU A 127 24.55 -14.28 -5.86
N ALA A 128 25.60 -14.63 -6.60
CA ALA A 128 26.98 -14.64 -6.09
C ALA A 128 27.78 -13.36 -6.40
N ALA A 129 27.24 -12.43 -7.21
CA ALA A 129 28.06 -11.35 -7.80
C ALA A 129 28.03 -10.00 -7.06
N ARG A 130 27.30 -9.83 -5.95
CA ARG A 130 27.21 -8.51 -5.26
C ARG A 130 27.30 -8.52 -3.74
N LEU A 131 27.46 -9.68 -3.11
CA LEU A 131 27.71 -9.74 -1.67
C LEU A 131 29.21 -9.65 -1.41
N GLY A 132 29.72 -8.42 -1.46
CA GLY A 132 30.93 -8.05 -0.76
C GLY A 132 30.84 -8.51 0.69
N THR A 133 31.90 -9.14 1.15
CA THR A 133 32.08 -9.74 2.47
C THR A 133 31.70 -8.79 3.61
N GLY A 134 30.55 -9.04 4.27
CA GLY A 134 30.06 -8.13 5.31
C GLY A 134 28.87 -8.64 6.14
N ARG A 135 29.05 -9.75 6.87
CA ARG A 135 28.29 -10.14 8.08
C ARG A 135 26.74 -10.07 8.03
N ALA A 136 26.13 -11.14 7.51
CA ALA A 136 24.83 -11.62 7.98
C ALA A 136 24.95 -12.23 9.39
N ARG A 137 24.96 -11.38 10.43
CA ARG A 137 25.12 -11.84 11.84
C ARG A 137 23.96 -11.51 12.78
N TYR A 138 22.79 -11.06 12.28
CA TYR A 138 21.70 -10.65 13.18
C TYR A 138 20.50 -11.60 13.27
N CYS A 139 20.36 -12.59 12.38
CA CYS A 139 19.16 -13.46 12.38
C CYS A 139 19.25 -14.73 13.25
N ARG A 140 20.29 -14.94 14.06
CA ARG A 140 20.45 -16.20 14.84
C ARG A 140 20.34 -16.09 16.36
N GLU A 141 20.16 -14.90 16.94
CA GLU A 141 20.14 -14.72 18.40
C GLU A 141 18.84 -14.16 18.99
N MET A 142 17.72 -14.23 18.28
CA MET A 142 16.40 -13.96 18.90
C MET A 142 15.91 -15.22 19.65
N ARG A 143 16.45 -15.46 20.85
CA ARG A 143 15.74 -16.29 21.84
C ARG A 143 14.52 -15.51 22.35
N PRO A 144 13.36 -16.16 22.55
CA PRO A 144 12.19 -15.50 23.11
C PRO A 144 12.48 -14.99 24.53
N LEU A 145 12.15 -13.73 24.79
CA LEU A 145 12.15 -13.16 26.15
C LEU A 145 11.08 -13.89 26.99
N PRO A 146 11.39 -14.27 28.25
CA PRO A 146 10.40 -14.86 29.13
C PRO A 146 9.33 -13.81 29.48
N LEU A 147 8.06 -14.18 29.29
CA LEU A 147 6.92 -13.47 29.85
C LEU A 147 7.06 -13.49 31.38
N ARG A 148 7.07 -12.30 31.99
CA ARG A 148 6.76 -12.15 33.41
C ARG A 148 5.27 -11.94 33.58
#